data_AF-I1A5P1-F1
#
_entry.id   AF-I1A5P1-F1
#
_cell.length_a   1.000
_cell.length_b   1.000
_cell.length_c   1.000
_cell.angle_alpha   90.00
_cell.angle_beta   90.00
_cell.angle_gamma   90.00
#
_symmetry.space_group_name_H-M   'P 1'
#
loop_
_entity.id
_entity.type
_entity.pdbx_description
1 polymer ?
#
loop_
_entity_poly.entity_id
_entity_poly.type
_entity_poly.pdbx_seq_one_letter_code
_entity_poly.pdbx_strand_id
1 'polypeptide(L)'
;MKKIFKKALLLSSFASLLTSTIACSNLENKSNEQKYLNSLTLTKNNDEELEWENFLKRGYVDTILNSVFRDDISARNAYIKEQRELGDEYLDELRTWVRYSNNIVFPYDKTQIFSFLFSSPKRNFATSYGSKQLSDLYKKNWLFFLYNLDKFVFLQFPNVATSDEANSDLIDEIESAKRIYDDFYISENNEIIDYVVQKYSIEIDEDDNSEIYEDRIFLLTKDGRILRFDISGNKSNNSLSKNNPPAIHQYLYSYPKIIKSNDKLNDFDLKKYIEVVKEWGDFDYKFSESKKALYTDEYGNREFRYTLINIKEK
;
A
#
# COMPACT_ATOMS: atom_id res chain seq x y z
N MET A 1 -31.17 43.07 60.00
CA MET A 1 -30.76 42.20 58.87
C MET A 1 -29.48 42.76 58.28
N LYS A 2 -28.44 41.92 58.19
CA LYS A 2 -27.02 42.34 58.21
C LYS A 2 -26.59 43.07 56.91
N LYS A 3 -25.83 44.14 57.16
CA LYS A 3 -25.28 45.20 56.31
C LYS A 3 -23.94 44.78 55.65
N ILE A 4 -23.70 45.14 54.38
CA ILE A 4 -22.81 46.21 53.84
C ILE A 4 -21.32 45.84 53.66
N PHE A 5 -20.94 45.79 52.39
CA PHE A 5 -19.76 46.35 51.68
C PHE A 5 -18.51 46.90 52.43
N LYS A 6 -17.35 46.51 51.85
CA LYS A 6 -16.11 47.27 51.56
C LYS A 6 -15.39 48.05 52.68
N LYS A 7 -14.09 47.72 52.87
CA LYS A 7 -12.87 48.54 52.60
C LYS A 7 -11.68 47.95 53.39
N ALA A 8 -10.53 47.74 52.75
CA ALA A 8 -9.29 48.53 52.88
C ALA A 8 -8.54 48.23 54.20
N LEU A 9 -7.21 48.15 54.35
CA LEU A 9 -6.02 48.26 53.52
C LEU A 9 -4.84 48.22 54.52
N LEU A 10 -3.72 47.59 54.13
CA LEU A 10 -2.34 47.83 54.58
C LEU A 10 -1.80 47.41 55.96
N LEU A 11 -0.58 46.85 55.86
CA LEU A 11 0.63 47.01 56.68
C LEU A 11 0.58 46.48 58.12
N SER A 12 1.63 45.88 58.70
CA SER A 12 3.00 45.59 58.28
C SER A 12 3.70 44.86 59.44
N SER A 13 4.57 43.92 59.08
CA SER A 13 5.90 43.65 59.66
C SER A 13 6.05 43.21 61.13
N PHE A 14 6.60 42.01 61.30
CA PHE A 14 7.92 41.67 61.89
C PHE A 14 7.82 40.22 62.42
N ALA A 15 8.32 39.22 61.68
CA ALA A 15 9.70 38.75 61.64
C ALA A 15 10.04 37.78 62.78
N SER A 16 10.38 36.55 62.41
CA SER A 16 11.44 35.67 62.96
C SER A 16 11.40 34.37 62.14
N LEU A 17 12.28 34.22 61.15
CA LEU A 17 13.57 33.53 61.25
C LEU A 17 13.43 32.04 61.56
N LEU A 18 13.51 31.21 60.51
CA LEU A 18 14.28 29.98 60.53
C LEU A 18 15.01 29.83 59.20
N THR A 19 16.30 30.12 59.24
CA THR A 19 17.29 29.78 58.22
C THR A 19 17.66 28.31 58.36
N SER A 20 17.45 27.54 57.30
CA SER A 20 18.22 26.31 57.07
C SER A 20 18.62 26.28 55.60
N THR A 21 19.89 26.61 55.39
CA THR A 21 20.64 26.41 54.16
C THR A 21 20.69 24.93 53.82
N ILE A 22 20.13 24.54 52.68
CA ILE A 22 20.57 23.37 51.94
C ILE A 22 20.95 23.85 50.55
N ALA A 23 22.26 23.99 50.35
CA ALA A 23 22.85 23.94 49.04
C ALA A 23 22.67 22.51 48.52
N CYS A 24 21.90 22.35 47.45
CA CYS A 24 22.04 21.24 46.53
C CYS A 24 21.99 21.83 45.12
N SER A 25 23.19 22.03 44.59
CA SER A 25 23.48 21.98 43.16
C SER A 25 22.71 20.83 42.51
N ASN A 26 21.83 21.13 41.57
CA ASN A 26 21.42 20.26 40.47
C ASN A 26 20.72 21.10 39.39
N LEU A 27 21.48 22.07 38.87
CA LEU A 27 21.21 22.72 37.59
C LEU A 27 22.05 22.00 36.52
N GLU A 28 21.76 20.73 36.23
CA GLU A 28 22.41 20.05 35.08
C GLU A 28 21.67 18.84 34.49
N ASN A 29 20.56 18.37 35.07
CA ASN A 29 19.89 17.16 34.54
C ASN A 29 18.86 17.38 33.42
N LYS A 30 18.45 18.62 33.10
CA LYS A 30 17.65 18.86 31.88
C LYS A 30 18.47 18.76 30.59
N SER A 31 19.78 18.98 30.66
CA SER A 31 20.69 18.91 29.50
C SER A 31 20.87 17.47 29.01
N ASN A 32 21.04 16.51 29.92
CA ASN A 32 21.35 15.12 29.58
C ASN A 32 20.12 14.33 29.12
N GLU A 33 18.93 14.56 29.68
CA GLU A 33 17.69 13.97 29.18
C GLU A 33 17.35 14.48 27.78
N GLN A 34 17.45 15.79 27.53
CA GLN A 34 17.25 16.35 26.20
C GLN A 34 18.31 15.87 25.22
N LYS A 35 19.59 15.76 25.63
CA LYS A 35 20.66 15.18 24.79
C LYS A 35 20.43 13.71 24.46
N TYR A 36 19.96 12.92 25.43
CA TYR A 36 19.68 11.50 25.23
C TYR A 36 18.47 11.32 24.31
N LEU A 37 17.37 12.04 24.53
CA LEU A 37 16.22 12.04 23.64
C LEU A 37 16.57 12.57 22.24
N ASN A 38 17.37 13.62 22.14
CA ASN A 38 17.87 14.13 20.87
C ASN A 38 18.81 13.12 20.20
N SER A 39 19.64 12.38 20.95
CA SER A 39 20.50 11.33 20.41
C SER A 39 19.70 10.12 19.93
N LEU A 40 18.65 9.72 20.63
CA LEU A 40 17.72 8.68 20.20
C LEU A 40 16.94 9.10 18.95
N THR A 41 16.54 10.37 18.87
CA THR A 41 15.85 10.94 17.70
C THR A 41 16.81 11.06 16.51
N LEU A 42 18.06 11.45 16.74
CA LEU A 42 19.09 11.52 15.70
C LEU A 42 19.47 10.12 15.18
N THR A 43 19.57 9.12 16.06
CA THR A 43 19.82 7.72 15.64
C THR A 43 18.63 7.16 14.88
N LYS A 44 17.40 7.34 15.39
CA LYS A 44 16.18 6.88 14.70
C LYS A 44 15.98 7.55 13.35
N ASN A 45 16.19 8.85 13.25
CA ASN A 45 16.10 9.58 11.97
C ASN A 45 17.19 9.13 10.99
N ASN A 46 18.40 8.83 11.48
CA ASN A 46 19.45 8.28 10.63
C ASN A 46 19.13 6.85 10.14
N ASP A 47 18.48 6.03 10.97
CA ASP A 47 18.07 4.68 10.61
C ASP A 47 16.94 4.70 9.57
N GLU A 48 15.89 5.50 9.78
CA GLU A 48 14.79 5.67 8.82
C GLU A 48 15.25 6.29 7.49
N GLU A 49 16.26 7.16 7.52
CA GLU A 49 16.88 7.71 6.31
C GLU A 49 17.69 6.66 5.56
N LEU A 50 18.49 5.89 6.29
CA LEU A 50 19.25 4.80 5.70
C LEU A 50 18.33 3.73 5.10
N GLU A 51 17.22 3.40 5.76
CA GLU A 51 16.20 2.46 5.24
C GLU A 51 15.57 2.96 3.94
N TRP A 52 15.18 4.23 3.88
CA TRP A 52 14.63 4.85 2.67
C TRP A 52 15.63 4.86 1.51
N GLU A 53 16.87 5.27 1.76
CA GLU A 53 17.92 5.27 0.76
C GLU A 53 18.25 3.85 0.26
N ASN A 54 18.23 2.87 1.16
CA ASN A 54 18.41 1.46 0.78
C ASN A 54 17.22 0.92 -0.02
N PHE A 55 16.00 1.34 0.29
CA PHE A 55 14.81 1.02 -0.47
C PHE A 55 14.89 1.59 -1.90
N LEU A 56 15.29 2.85 -2.07
CA LEU A 56 15.43 3.48 -3.39
C LEU A 56 16.48 2.79 -4.28
N LYS A 57 17.51 2.16 -3.68
CA LYS A 57 18.55 1.42 -4.38
C LYS A 57 18.13 0.02 -4.84
N ARG A 58 16.92 -0.45 -4.48
CA ARG A 58 16.43 -1.76 -4.92
C ARG A 58 16.20 -1.74 -6.43
N GLY A 59 16.62 -2.81 -7.11
CA GLY A 59 16.55 -2.89 -8.58
C GLY A 59 15.14 -2.67 -9.14
N TYR A 60 14.10 -3.19 -8.48
CA TYR A 60 12.71 -2.98 -8.90
C TYR A 60 12.24 -1.52 -8.74
N VAL A 61 12.68 -0.83 -7.67
CA VAL A 61 12.33 0.58 -7.42
C VAL A 61 12.98 1.46 -8.48
N ASP A 62 14.28 1.26 -8.72
CA ASP A 62 14.98 2.01 -9.76
C ASP A 62 14.41 1.71 -11.15
N THR A 63 14.03 0.45 -11.44
CA THR A 63 13.35 0.08 -12.69
C THR A 63 12.04 0.85 -12.87
N ILE A 64 11.17 0.88 -11.84
CA ILE A 64 9.89 1.61 -11.91
C ILE A 64 10.14 3.11 -12.08
N LEU A 65 11.02 3.70 -11.27
CA LEU A 65 11.32 5.13 -11.35
C LEU A 65 11.88 5.53 -12.71
N ASN A 66 12.80 4.73 -13.27
CA ASN A 66 13.35 4.97 -14.60
C ASN A 66 12.30 4.78 -15.70
N SER A 67 11.38 3.83 -15.56
CA SER A 67 10.30 3.66 -16.54
C SER A 67 9.26 4.79 -16.48
N VAL A 68 8.98 5.34 -15.29
CA VAL A 68 8.00 6.43 -15.09
C VAL A 68 8.58 7.78 -15.48
N PHE A 69 9.77 8.12 -14.99
CA PHE A 69 10.36 9.46 -15.17
C PHE A 69 11.37 9.53 -16.32
N ARG A 70 11.88 8.38 -16.78
CA ARG A 70 12.83 8.29 -17.89
C ARG A 70 14.04 9.17 -17.61
N ASP A 71 14.32 10.13 -18.48
CA ASP A 71 15.44 11.05 -18.37
C ASP A 71 15.14 12.30 -17.52
N ASP A 72 13.89 12.48 -17.04
CA ASP A 72 13.52 13.62 -16.19
C ASP A 72 13.93 13.40 -14.73
N ILE A 73 15.24 13.59 -14.49
CA ILE A 73 15.85 13.47 -13.16
C ILE A 73 15.24 14.47 -12.17
N SER A 74 14.84 15.66 -12.63
CA SER A 74 14.26 16.70 -11.78
C SER A 74 12.89 16.28 -11.27
N ALA A 75 12.00 15.81 -12.15
CA ALA A 75 10.69 15.29 -11.78
C ALA A 75 10.80 14.03 -10.91
N ARG A 76 11.73 13.12 -11.22
CA ARG A 76 12.02 11.94 -10.39
C ARG A 76 12.37 12.34 -8.97
N ASN A 77 13.31 13.27 -8.79
CA ASN A 77 13.76 13.69 -7.47
C ASN A 77 12.69 14.46 -6.70
N ALA A 78 11.91 15.31 -7.39
CA ALA A 78 10.77 15.99 -6.78
C ALA A 78 9.72 15.00 -6.27
N TYR A 79 9.42 13.97 -7.07
CA TYR A 79 8.49 12.92 -6.68
C TYR A 79 9.01 12.10 -5.49
N ILE A 80 10.27 11.63 -5.53
CA ILE A 80 10.87 10.89 -4.40
C ILE A 80 10.77 11.69 -3.10
N LYS A 81 11.05 13.00 -3.17
CA LYS A 81 10.94 13.89 -2.02
C LYS A 81 9.51 14.01 -1.52
N GLU A 82 8.54 14.24 -2.41
CA GLU A 82 7.11 14.29 -2.06
C GLU A 82 6.66 12.99 -1.37
N GLN A 83 7.08 11.84 -1.89
CA GLN A 83 6.74 10.53 -1.33
C GLN A 83 7.33 10.32 0.06
N ARG A 84 8.51 10.87 0.32
CA ARG A 84 9.13 10.84 1.65
C ARG A 84 8.41 11.76 2.64
N GLU A 85 7.93 12.91 2.19
CA GLU A 85 7.27 13.92 3.02
C GLU A 85 5.85 13.53 3.49
N LEU A 86 5.20 12.54 2.84
CA LEU A 86 3.87 12.04 3.25
C LEU A 86 3.83 11.56 4.71
N GLY A 87 4.87 10.84 5.14
CA GLY A 87 5.06 10.41 6.54
C GLY A 87 3.89 9.63 7.17
N ASP A 88 3.90 9.58 8.50
CA ASP A 88 2.91 8.84 9.29
C ASP A 88 1.50 9.48 9.26
N GLU A 89 1.42 10.81 9.12
CA GLU A 89 0.14 11.52 9.07
C GLU A 89 -0.72 11.06 7.88
N TYR A 90 -0.07 10.82 6.74
CA TYR A 90 -0.74 10.26 5.57
C TYR A 90 -1.25 8.82 5.81
N LEU A 91 -0.54 7.99 6.57
CA LEU A 91 -1.02 6.64 6.93
C LEU A 91 -2.25 6.69 7.83
N ASP A 92 -2.26 7.58 8.82
CA ASP A 92 -3.40 7.77 9.73
C ASP A 92 -4.65 8.28 8.99
N GLU A 93 -4.46 9.22 8.05
CA GLU A 93 -5.54 9.68 7.18
C GLU A 93 -6.04 8.53 6.30
N LEU A 94 -5.15 7.82 5.61
CA LEU A 94 -5.51 6.68 4.77
C LEU A 94 -6.25 5.60 5.55
N ARG A 95 -5.84 5.28 6.77
CA ARG A 95 -6.49 4.28 7.63
C ARG A 95 -7.96 4.60 7.82
N THR A 96 -8.25 5.88 8.10
CA THR A 96 -9.62 6.38 8.28
C THR A 96 -10.44 6.13 7.02
N TRP A 97 -9.89 6.43 5.85
CA TRP A 97 -10.62 6.35 4.58
C TRP A 97 -10.77 4.94 4.03
N VAL A 98 -9.75 4.09 4.18
CA VAL A 98 -9.80 2.67 3.81
C VAL A 98 -10.96 1.97 4.51
N ARG A 99 -11.28 2.35 5.76
CA ARG A 99 -12.43 1.80 6.50
C ARG A 99 -13.76 1.97 5.76
N TYR A 100 -13.93 3.05 4.99
CA TYR A 100 -15.18 3.36 4.29
C TYR A 100 -15.20 2.94 2.83
N SER A 101 -14.04 2.73 2.20
CA SER A 101 -13.93 2.46 0.77
C SER A 101 -13.38 1.08 0.41
N ASN A 102 -13.01 0.25 1.40
CA ASN A 102 -12.58 -1.11 1.14
C ASN A 102 -13.71 -1.97 0.52
N ASN A 103 -13.29 -3.09 -0.08
CA ASN A 103 -14.19 -4.00 -0.80
C ASN A 103 -15.21 -4.75 0.08
N ILE A 104 -15.10 -4.67 1.41
CA ILE A 104 -16.12 -5.21 2.34
C ILE A 104 -17.29 -4.23 2.46
N VAL A 105 -17.00 -2.94 2.65
CA VAL A 105 -18.02 -1.91 2.91
C VAL A 105 -18.65 -1.38 1.62
N PHE A 106 -17.84 -1.24 0.57
CA PHE A 106 -18.22 -0.63 -0.70
C PHE A 106 -19.51 -1.19 -1.35
N PRO A 107 -19.81 -2.51 -1.32
CA PRO A 107 -21.05 -3.05 -1.89
C PRO A 107 -22.33 -2.60 -1.17
N TYR A 108 -22.23 -2.29 0.13
CA TYR A 108 -23.37 -1.94 0.98
C TYR A 108 -23.67 -0.43 0.98
N ASP A 109 -22.82 0.38 0.35
CA ASP A 109 -22.95 1.85 0.29
C ASP A 109 -23.86 2.34 -0.86
N LYS A 110 -24.89 1.57 -1.20
CA LYS A 110 -25.89 2.01 -2.18
C LYS A 110 -27.02 2.69 -1.41
N THR A 111 -27.16 4.00 -1.62
CA THR A 111 -28.42 4.66 -1.26
C THR A 111 -29.55 4.02 -2.07
N GLN A 112 -30.66 3.72 -1.39
CA GLN A 112 -31.79 2.96 -1.95
C GLN A 112 -32.23 3.52 -3.31
N ILE A 113 -32.46 2.58 -4.23
CA ILE A 113 -32.97 2.77 -5.58
C ILE A 113 -34.44 3.21 -5.49
N PHE A 114 -34.67 4.50 -5.31
CA PHE A 114 -35.93 5.14 -5.71
C PHE A 114 -35.61 6.29 -6.67
N SER A 115 -34.98 5.95 -7.79
CA SER A 115 -34.86 6.82 -8.95
C SER A 115 -35.38 6.04 -10.15
N PHE A 116 -36.70 6.10 -10.32
CA PHE A 116 -37.30 5.99 -11.65
C PHE A 116 -36.61 7.06 -12.50
N LEU A 117 -35.93 6.65 -13.57
CA LEU A 117 -35.40 7.49 -14.66
C LEU A 117 -34.10 8.29 -14.33
N PHE A 118 -32.98 7.79 -14.86
CA PHE A 118 -31.76 8.54 -15.25
C PHE A 118 -30.74 9.05 -14.22
N SER A 119 -30.73 8.62 -12.95
CA SER A 119 -29.60 8.97 -12.05
C SER A 119 -28.76 7.76 -11.67
N SER A 120 -27.45 7.83 -11.95
CA SER A 120 -26.47 6.87 -11.43
C SER A 120 -26.57 6.85 -9.89
N PRO A 121 -26.50 5.67 -9.24
CA PRO A 121 -26.60 5.57 -7.80
C PRO A 121 -25.56 6.48 -7.13
N LYS A 122 -26.03 7.43 -6.32
CA LYS A 122 -25.16 8.35 -5.57
C LYS A 122 -24.63 7.60 -4.35
N ARG A 123 -23.30 7.50 -4.26
CA ARG A 123 -22.60 6.94 -3.11
C ARG A 123 -22.53 7.95 -1.98
N ASN A 124 -22.35 7.47 -0.76
CA ASN A 124 -22.13 8.38 0.37
C ASN A 124 -20.78 9.10 0.19
N PHE A 125 -20.68 10.28 0.83
CA PHE A 125 -19.47 11.10 0.77
C PHE A 125 -18.23 10.32 1.21
N ALA A 126 -18.30 9.62 2.35
CA ALA A 126 -17.18 8.89 2.93
C ALA A 126 -16.60 7.84 1.98
N THR A 127 -17.46 7.06 1.31
CA THR A 127 -17.04 6.05 0.33
C THR A 127 -16.47 6.68 -0.93
N SER A 128 -17.07 7.76 -1.42
CA SER A 128 -16.60 8.44 -2.64
C SER A 128 -15.23 9.07 -2.41
N TYR A 129 -15.08 9.77 -1.29
CA TYR A 129 -13.80 10.37 -0.90
C TYR A 129 -12.76 9.30 -0.58
N GLY A 130 -13.13 8.26 0.17
CA GLY A 130 -12.21 7.17 0.46
C GLY A 130 -11.79 6.37 -0.77
N SER A 131 -12.65 6.23 -1.78
CA SER A 131 -12.28 5.61 -3.06
C SER A 131 -11.27 6.47 -3.82
N LYS A 132 -11.41 7.80 -3.75
CA LYS A 132 -10.42 8.73 -4.28
C LYS A 132 -9.09 8.59 -3.55
N GLN A 133 -9.10 8.50 -2.22
CA GLN A 133 -7.89 8.32 -1.42
C GLN A 133 -7.16 7.01 -1.75
N LEU A 134 -7.89 5.90 -1.92
CA LEU A 134 -7.31 4.64 -2.41
C LEU A 134 -6.77 4.76 -3.84
N SER A 135 -7.49 5.44 -4.72
CA SER A 135 -7.01 5.70 -6.09
C SER A 135 -5.73 6.54 -6.07
N ASP A 136 -5.64 7.55 -5.21
CA ASP A 136 -4.45 8.39 -5.08
C ASP A 136 -3.29 7.59 -4.48
N LEU A 137 -3.53 6.70 -3.51
CA LEU A 137 -2.52 5.75 -3.02
C LEU A 137 -1.91 4.91 -4.15
N TYR A 138 -2.75 4.30 -4.99
CA TYR A 138 -2.28 3.39 -6.04
C TYR A 138 -1.66 4.09 -7.26
N LYS A 139 -2.12 5.30 -7.60
CA LYS A 139 -1.71 6.00 -8.84
C LYS A 139 -0.71 7.12 -8.61
N LYS A 140 -0.80 7.80 -7.47
CA LYS A 140 0.07 8.94 -7.14
C LYS A 140 1.10 8.54 -6.09
N ASN A 141 0.67 7.84 -5.04
CA ASN A 141 1.53 7.55 -3.89
C ASN A 141 2.04 6.10 -3.87
N TRP A 142 2.32 5.56 -5.05
CA TRP A 142 2.70 4.16 -5.21
C TRP A 142 4.08 3.86 -4.61
N LEU A 143 5.02 4.81 -4.64
CA LEU A 143 6.35 4.61 -4.05
C LEU A 143 6.24 4.53 -2.53
N PHE A 144 5.43 5.42 -1.94
CA PHE A 144 5.06 5.35 -0.53
C PHE A 144 4.38 4.02 -0.17
N PHE A 145 3.48 3.53 -1.03
CA PHE A 145 2.84 2.23 -0.83
C PHE A 145 3.86 1.09 -0.76
N LEU A 146 4.81 1.04 -1.70
CA LEU A 146 5.84 -0.01 -1.73
C LEU A 146 6.77 0.07 -0.52
N TYR A 147 7.16 1.27 -0.11
CA TYR A 147 8.00 1.47 1.08
C TYR A 147 7.28 1.02 2.36
N ASN A 148 5.98 1.29 2.49
CA ASN A 148 5.20 0.97 3.67
C ASN A 148 4.37 -0.31 3.53
N LEU A 149 4.79 -1.26 2.67
CA LEU A 149 4.00 -2.46 2.38
C LEU A 149 3.63 -3.25 3.65
N ASP A 150 4.54 -3.26 4.63
CA ASP A 150 4.39 -3.90 5.94
C ASP A 150 3.33 -3.25 6.85
N LYS A 151 2.84 -2.05 6.51
CA LYS A 151 1.79 -1.35 7.26
C LYS A 151 0.38 -1.69 6.79
N PHE A 152 0.24 -2.23 5.59
CA PHE A 152 -1.05 -2.52 4.99
C PHE A 152 -1.59 -3.89 5.42
N VAL A 153 -2.90 -3.95 5.67
CA VAL A 153 -3.62 -5.16 6.04
C VAL A 153 -4.58 -5.51 4.91
N PHE A 154 -4.40 -6.71 4.37
CA PHE A 154 -5.19 -7.22 3.26
C PHE A 154 -6.11 -8.33 3.72
N LEU A 155 -7.23 -8.50 3.04
CA LEU A 155 -8.13 -9.62 3.21
C LEU A 155 -8.11 -10.48 1.94
N GLN A 156 -8.05 -11.80 2.10
CA GLN A 156 -8.29 -12.73 1.01
C GLN A 156 -9.72 -12.55 0.51
N PHE A 157 -9.84 -12.10 -0.74
CA PHE A 157 -11.12 -11.90 -1.39
C PHE A 157 -11.56 -13.23 -2.04
N PRO A 158 -12.70 -13.81 -1.67
CA PRO A 158 -13.11 -15.10 -2.19
C PRO A 158 -13.40 -15.00 -3.69
N ASN A 159 -12.77 -15.86 -4.48
CA ASN A 159 -13.25 -16.18 -5.82
C ASN A 159 -14.29 -17.29 -5.66
N VAL A 160 -15.57 -16.93 -5.53
CA VAL A 160 -16.65 -17.92 -5.56
C VAL A 160 -16.85 -18.30 -7.02
N ALA A 161 -16.20 -19.37 -7.47
CA ALA A 161 -16.52 -19.99 -8.74
C ALA A 161 -17.91 -20.65 -8.60
N THR A 162 -18.83 -20.26 -9.47
CA THR A 162 -20.24 -20.68 -9.47
C THR A 162 -20.38 -22.10 -10.02
N SER A 163 -20.35 -23.12 -9.16
CA SER A 163 -21.03 -24.39 -9.40
C SER A 163 -21.29 -25.13 -8.09
N ASP A 164 -22.55 -25.49 -7.82
CA ASP A 164 -23.00 -25.97 -6.50
C ASP A 164 -22.48 -27.36 -6.10
N GLU A 165 -22.09 -28.20 -7.06
CA GLU A 165 -21.66 -29.58 -6.79
C GLU A 165 -20.16 -29.69 -6.41
N ALA A 166 -19.34 -28.74 -6.86
CA ALA A 166 -17.94 -28.61 -6.43
C ALA A 166 -17.81 -27.96 -5.04
N ASN A 167 -18.90 -27.42 -4.47
CA ASN A 167 -18.82 -26.57 -3.29
C ASN A 167 -18.64 -27.33 -1.98
N SER A 168 -19.08 -28.59 -1.81
CA SER A 168 -19.03 -29.22 -0.47
C SER A 168 -17.62 -29.63 -0.03
N ASP A 169 -16.89 -30.37 -0.86
CA ASP A 169 -15.48 -30.72 -0.58
C ASP A 169 -14.57 -29.48 -0.61
N LEU A 170 -14.88 -28.53 -1.49
CA LEU A 170 -14.18 -27.25 -1.57
C LEU A 170 -14.50 -26.37 -0.36
N ILE A 171 -15.68 -26.45 0.26
CA ILE A 171 -16.02 -25.72 1.49
C ILE A 171 -15.21 -26.27 2.66
N ASP A 172 -15.08 -27.58 2.82
CA ASP A 172 -14.26 -28.17 3.90
C ASP A 172 -12.77 -27.91 3.69
N GLU A 173 -12.28 -27.99 2.44
CA GLU A 173 -10.93 -27.55 2.09
C GLU A 173 -10.76 -26.04 2.27
N ILE A 174 -11.77 -25.23 1.95
CA ILE A 174 -11.75 -23.78 2.14
C ILE A 174 -11.78 -23.43 3.62
N GLU A 175 -12.57 -24.07 4.46
CA GLU A 175 -12.66 -23.78 5.88
C GLU A 175 -11.39 -24.20 6.62
N SER A 176 -10.77 -25.31 6.19
CA SER A 176 -9.45 -25.73 6.67
C SER A 176 -8.31 -24.86 6.10
N ALA A 177 -8.35 -24.49 4.82
CA ALA A 177 -7.38 -23.62 4.15
C ALA A 177 -7.48 -22.14 4.58
N LYS A 178 -8.68 -21.61 4.83
CA LYS A 178 -8.91 -20.26 5.40
C LYS A 178 -8.19 -20.10 6.74
N ARG A 179 -8.13 -21.18 7.53
CA ARG A 179 -7.36 -21.23 8.78
C ARG A 179 -5.85 -21.38 8.57
N ILE A 180 -5.39 -21.77 7.37
CA ILE A 180 -3.98 -22.06 7.06
C ILE A 180 -3.30 -20.94 6.24
N TYR A 181 -4.03 -20.15 5.45
CA TYR A 181 -3.44 -19.19 4.49
C TYR A 181 -3.75 -17.71 4.76
N ASP A 182 -4.03 -17.39 6.03
CA ASP A 182 -4.32 -16.06 6.56
C ASP A 182 -5.40 -15.31 5.77
N ASP A 183 -6.66 -15.48 6.18
CA ASP A 183 -7.78 -14.65 5.72
C ASP A 183 -7.40 -13.16 5.77
N PHE A 184 -6.66 -12.77 6.81
CA PHE A 184 -6.03 -11.47 6.96
C PHE A 184 -4.54 -11.57 6.70
N TYR A 185 -4.12 -11.15 5.52
CA TYR A 185 -2.71 -11.07 5.18
C TYR A 185 -2.14 -9.73 5.65
N ILE A 186 -1.09 -9.82 6.45
CA ILE A 186 -0.29 -8.70 6.89
C ILE A 186 1.15 -9.03 6.55
N SER A 187 1.79 -8.20 5.71
CA SER A 187 3.19 -8.43 5.41
C SER A 187 4.05 -8.15 6.65
N GLU A 188 5.02 -9.02 6.91
CA GLU A 188 5.99 -8.84 8.00
C GLU A 188 7.05 -7.80 7.63
N ASN A 189 7.28 -7.56 6.34
CA ASN A 189 8.27 -6.63 5.82
C ASN A 189 7.86 -6.11 4.43
N ASN A 190 8.61 -5.15 3.89
CA ASN A 190 8.39 -4.62 2.54
C ASN A 190 9.35 -5.23 1.49
N GLU A 191 9.87 -6.44 1.75
CA GLU A 191 10.91 -7.03 0.92
C GLU A 191 10.33 -7.70 -0.34
N ILE A 192 10.80 -7.22 -1.50
CA ILE A 192 10.59 -7.86 -2.80
C ILE A 192 11.83 -8.70 -3.12
N ILE A 193 11.61 -9.99 -3.35
CA ILE A 193 12.67 -10.99 -3.56
C ILE A 193 12.91 -11.30 -5.05
N ASP A 194 11.95 -11.00 -5.92
CA ASP A 194 12.07 -11.13 -7.37
C ASP A 194 11.17 -10.13 -8.09
N TYR A 195 11.53 -9.76 -9.31
CA TYR A 195 10.67 -8.95 -10.17
C TYR A 195 10.91 -9.24 -11.66
N VAL A 196 9.83 -9.12 -12.44
CA VAL A 196 9.86 -9.34 -13.89
C VAL A 196 9.15 -8.19 -14.58
N VAL A 197 9.77 -7.68 -15.65
CA VAL A 197 9.19 -6.68 -16.54
C VAL A 197 8.68 -7.35 -17.80
N GLN A 198 7.39 -7.20 -18.06
CA GLN A 198 6.73 -7.63 -19.28
C GLN A 198 6.45 -6.38 -20.13
N LYS A 199 6.97 -6.35 -21.35
CA LYS A 199 6.84 -5.21 -22.27
C LYS A 199 5.88 -5.56 -23.39
N TYR A 200 4.93 -4.67 -23.69
CA TYR A 200 3.99 -4.79 -24.79
C TYR A 200 4.05 -3.55 -25.68
N SER A 201 4.00 -3.77 -27.00
CA SER A 201 3.61 -2.76 -27.97
C SER A 201 2.19 -3.10 -28.39
N ILE A 202 1.21 -2.31 -27.96
CA ILE A 202 -0.20 -2.68 -28.08
C ILE A 202 -0.71 -2.39 -29.49
N GLU A 203 -0.41 -1.21 -30.05
CA GLU A 203 -0.97 -0.78 -31.33
C GLU A 203 -0.24 0.46 -31.85
N ILE A 204 -0.38 0.71 -33.16
CA ILE A 204 -0.10 2.00 -33.76
C ILE A 204 -1.43 2.76 -33.78
N ASP A 205 -1.50 3.90 -33.09
CA ASP A 205 -2.64 4.81 -33.16
C ASP A 205 -2.80 5.28 -34.61
N GLU A 206 -3.93 4.97 -35.25
CA GLU A 206 -4.15 5.27 -36.67
C GLU A 206 -4.27 6.77 -36.95
N ASP A 207 -4.62 7.59 -35.94
CA ASP A 207 -4.85 9.03 -36.11
C ASP A 207 -3.53 9.82 -36.19
N ASP A 208 -2.50 9.41 -35.43
CA ASP A 208 -1.20 10.10 -35.39
C ASP A 208 0.02 9.19 -35.67
N ASN A 209 -0.24 7.94 -36.05
CA ASN A 209 0.75 6.90 -36.32
C ASN A 209 1.71 6.66 -35.15
N SER A 210 1.24 6.86 -33.91
CA SER A 210 2.06 6.72 -32.72
C SER A 210 2.01 5.32 -32.11
N GLU A 211 3.16 4.81 -31.67
CA GLU A 211 3.24 3.48 -31.08
C GLU A 211 2.85 3.57 -29.59
N ILE A 212 1.75 2.92 -29.22
CA ILE A 212 1.28 2.82 -27.84
C ILE A 212 1.94 1.60 -27.19
N TYR A 213 2.48 1.78 -25.99
CA TYR A 213 3.09 0.71 -25.22
C TYR A 213 2.39 0.53 -23.87
N GLU A 214 2.48 -0.70 -23.34
CA GLU A 214 2.16 -1.04 -21.96
C GLU A 214 3.29 -1.90 -21.39
N ASP A 215 3.90 -1.43 -20.32
CA ASP A 215 4.83 -2.21 -19.52
C ASP A 215 4.14 -2.63 -18.23
N ARG A 216 4.25 -3.91 -17.88
CA ARG A 216 3.78 -4.48 -16.62
C ARG A 216 4.96 -4.98 -15.81
N ILE A 217 5.11 -4.49 -14.60
CA ILE A 217 6.17 -4.90 -13.68
C ILE A 217 5.54 -5.71 -12.57
N PHE A 218 5.89 -6.99 -12.49
CA PHE A 218 5.42 -7.90 -11.46
C PHE A 218 6.48 -8.02 -10.37
N LEU A 219 6.04 -7.94 -9.11
CA LEU A 219 6.93 -7.97 -7.93
C LEU A 219 6.52 -9.13 -7.04
N LEU A 220 7.45 -10.02 -6.69
CA LEU A 220 7.25 -11.10 -5.74
C LEU A 220 7.75 -10.67 -4.35
N THR A 221 6.85 -10.59 -3.38
CA THR A 221 7.20 -10.32 -1.98
C THR A 221 7.82 -11.55 -1.33
N LYS A 222 8.57 -11.34 -0.25
CA LYS A 222 9.19 -12.41 0.54
C LYS A 222 8.20 -13.40 1.17
N ASP A 223 6.97 -12.98 1.42
CA ASP A 223 5.87 -13.83 1.90
C ASP A 223 5.01 -14.41 0.77
N GLY A 224 5.42 -14.24 -0.49
CA GLY A 224 4.87 -14.96 -1.64
C GLY A 224 3.63 -14.31 -2.25
N ARG A 225 3.45 -13.01 -2.10
CA ARG A 225 2.44 -12.22 -2.81
C ARG A 225 3.03 -11.59 -4.06
N ILE A 226 2.20 -11.48 -5.09
CA ILE A 226 2.55 -10.92 -6.38
C ILE A 226 1.82 -9.60 -6.54
N LEU A 227 2.58 -8.51 -6.63
CA LEU A 227 2.09 -7.19 -6.98
C LEU A 227 2.24 -6.98 -8.49
N ARG A 228 1.42 -6.09 -9.05
CA ARG A 228 1.54 -5.64 -10.45
C ARG A 228 1.58 -4.12 -10.49
N PHE A 229 2.52 -3.57 -11.23
CA PHE A 229 2.64 -2.16 -11.54
C PHE A 229 2.48 -1.97 -13.04
N ASP A 230 1.55 -1.12 -13.45
CA ASP A 230 1.22 -0.89 -14.86
C ASP A 230 1.73 0.48 -15.28
N ILE A 231 2.41 0.55 -16.44
CA ILE A 231 2.87 1.79 -17.08
C ILE A 231 2.40 1.73 -18.52
N SER A 232 1.76 2.79 -18.99
CA SER A 232 1.42 2.88 -20.41
C SER A 232 1.70 4.27 -20.94
N GLY A 233 1.86 4.38 -22.25
CA GLY A 233 2.13 5.66 -22.88
C GLY A 233 2.34 5.54 -24.38
N ASN A 234 2.89 6.62 -24.91
CA ASN A 234 3.18 6.76 -26.32
C ASN A 234 4.70 6.82 -26.49
N LYS A 235 5.22 5.86 -27.25
CA LYS A 235 6.65 5.67 -27.48
C LYS A 235 7.19 6.68 -28.47
N SER A 236 6.38 7.10 -29.44
CA SER A 236 6.77 8.06 -30.49
C SER A 236 7.08 9.44 -29.91
N ASN A 237 6.30 9.91 -28.94
CA ASN A 237 6.50 11.22 -28.31
C ASN A 237 7.08 11.13 -26.89
N ASN A 238 7.47 9.94 -26.45
CA ASN A 238 8.02 9.69 -25.14
C ASN A 238 7.15 10.27 -24.00
N SER A 239 5.83 10.07 -24.06
CA SER A 239 4.89 10.51 -23.01
C SER A 239 4.19 9.34 -22.31
N LEU A 240 3.74 9.57 -21.08
CA LEU A 240 2.89 8.65 -20.32
C LEU A 240 1.42 8.86 -20.68
N SER A 241 0.62 7.80 -20.58
CA SER A 241 -0.82 7.85 -20.77
C SER A 241 -1.49 8.67 -19.67
N LYS A 242 -2.28 9.67 -20.07
CA LYS A 242 -3.10 10.45 -19.12
C LYS A 242 -4.32 9.65 -18.63
N ASN A 243 -4.83 8.73 -19.44
CA ASN A 243 -6.00 7.91 -19.11
C ASN A 243 -5.62 6.74 -18.19
N ASN A 244 -4.43 6.18 -18.41
CA ASN A 244 -3.88 5.06 -17.65
C ASN A 244 -2.50 5.44 -17.06
N PRO A 245 -2.46 6.37 -16.09
CA PRO A 245 -1.21 6.78 -15.46
C PRO A 245 -0.54 5.59 -14.75
N PRO A 246 0.78 5.67 -14.50
CA PRO A 246 1.50 4.64 -13.74
C PRO A 246 0.79 4.30 -12.43
N ALA A 247 0.55 3.01 -12.18
CA ALA A 247 -0.26 2.59 -11.05
C ALA A 247 0.08 1.20 -10.52
N ILE A 248 0.01 1.04 -9.20
CA ILE A 248 -0.05 -0.28 -8.57
C ILE A 248 -1.46 -0.83 -8.70
N HIS A 249 -1.58 -2.09 -9.08
CA HIS A 249 -2.86 -2.78 -9.11
C HIS A 249 -3.39 -3.02 -7.68
N GLN A 250 -4.67 -2.74 -7.47
CA GLN A 250 -5.32 -2.79 -6.14
C GLN A 250 -5.41 -4.19 -5.50
N TYR A 251 -5.00 -5.23 -6.22
CA TYR A 251 -5.06 -6.61 -5.78
C TYR A 251 -3.67 -7.23 -5.77
N LEU A 252 -3.41 -8.00 -4.71
CA LEU A 252 -2.27 -8.91 -4.65
C LEU A 252 -2.72 -10.31 -5.02
N TYR A 253 -1.86 -11.07 -5.69
CA TYR A 253 -2.13 -12.44 -6.07
C TYR A 253 -1.17 -13.40 -5.37
N SER A 254 -1.56 -14.66 -5.20
CA SER A 254 -0.68 -15.70 -4.69
C SER A 254 -1.25 -17.09 -4.99
N TYR A 255 -0.49 -18.13 -4.68
CA TYR A 255 -0.93 -19.51 -4.74
C TYR A 255 -0.56 -20.23 -3.45
N PRO A 256 -1.38 -21.20 -3.00
CA PRO A 256 -1.15 -21.97 -1.78
C PRO A 256 0.30 -22.48 -1.60
N LYS A 257 0.88 -23.03 -2.68
CA LYS A 257 2.22 -23.61 -2.65
C LYS A 257 3.31 -22.56 -2.42
N ILE A 258 3.14 -21.34 -2.96
CA ILE A 258 4.09 -20.23 -2.78
C ILE A 258 4.06 -19.74 -1.33
N ILE A 259 2.87 -19.60 -0.75
CA ILE A 259 2.70 -19.14 0.63
C ILE A 259 3.37 -20.11 1.60
N LYS A 260 3.16 -21.41 1.40
CA LYS A 260 3.74 -22.48 2.23
C LYS A 260 5.23 -22.74 2.00
N SER A 261 5.79 -22.22 0.91
CA SER A 261 7.18 -22.47 0.57
C SER A 261 8.14 -21.74 1.51
N ASN A 262 9.11 -22.50 2.02
CA ASN A 262 10.24 -21.97 2.77
C ASN A 262 11.30 -21.35 1.85
N ASP A 263 11.42 -21.83 0.61
CA ASP A 263 12.34 -21.33 -0.42
C ASP A 263 11.57 -20.96 -1.69
N LYS A 264 10.98 -19.77 -1.66
CA LYS A 264 10.06 -19.30 -2.70
C LYS A 264 10.73 -19.14 -4.06
N LEU A 265 12.01 -18.77 -4.10
CA LEU A 265 12.73 -18.58 -5.37
C LEU A 265 13.05 -19.92 -6.04
N ASN A 266 13.16 -21.00 -5.26
CA ASN A 266 13.31 -22.35 -5.81
C ASN A 266 11.96 -22.97 -6.20
N ASP A 267 10.92 -22.73 -5.40
CA ASP A 267 9.64 -23.42 -5.56
C ASP A 267 8.66 -22.69 -6.49
N PHE A 268 8.96 -21.45 -6.86
CA PHE A 268 8.12 -20.62 -7.71
C PHE A 268 8.96 -19.75 -8.66
N ASP A 269 8.58 -19.80 -9.94
CA ASP A 269 9.18 -18.97 -10.99
C ASP A 269 8.17 -17.89 -11.42
N LEU A 270 8.48 -16.64 -11.08
CA LEU A 270 7.64 -15.48 -11.40
C LEU A 270 7.54 -15.25 -12.91
N LYS A 271 8.59 -15.55 -13.67
CA LYS A 271 8.57 -15.44 -15.12
C LYS A 271 7.65 -16.49 -15.74
N LYS A 272 7.74 -17.76 -15.29
CA LYS A 272 6.82 -18.83 -15.70
C LYS A 272 5.37 -18.48 -15.37
N TYR A 273 5.11 -17.89 -14.20
CA TYR A 273 3.78 -17.38 -13.84
C TYR A 273 3.24 -16.40 -14.87
N ILE A 274 4.05 -15.41 -15.28
CA ILE A 274 3.64 -14.37 -16.23
C ILE A 274 3.39 -14.98 -17.61
N GLU A 275 4.27 -15.89 -18.05
CA GLU A 275 4.14 -16.60 -19.34
C GLU A 275 2.87 -17.47 -19.42
N VAL A 276 2.43 -18.07 -18.31
CA VAL A 276 1.32 -19.06 -18.33
C VAL A 276 -0.02 -18.47 -17.89
N VAL A 277 -0.04 -17.54 -16.94
CA VAL A 277 -1.26 -17.05 -16.30
C VAL A 277 -1.67 -15.64 -16.77
N LYS A 278 -0.72 -14.83 -17.23
CA LYS A 278 -0.94 -13.42 -17.59
C LYS A 278 -0.70 -13.11 -19.07
N GLU A 279 -1.06 -14.03 -19.97
CA GLU A 279 -1.25 -13.73 -21.38
C GLU A 279 -2.51 -12.87 -21.57
N TRP A 280 -2.33 -11.58 -21.89
CA TRP A 280 -3.40 -10.69 -22.34
C TRP A 280 -2.84 -9.80 -23.45
N GLY A 281 -3.37 -9.94 -24.67
CA GLY A 281 -3.29 -8.91 -25.71
C GLY A 281 -2.79 -9.36 -27.09
N ASP A 282 -1.73 -10.15 -27.17
CA ASP A 282 -1.11 -10.46 -28.47
C ASP A 282 -1.69 -11.71 -29.12
N PHE A 283 -2.05 -11.57 -30.40
CA PHE A 283 -2.47 -12.63 -31.31
C PHE A 283 -1.41 -13.77 -31.46
N ASP A 284 -0.19 -13.59 -30.95
CA ASP A 284 0.94 -14.51 -31.13
C ASP A 284 1.23 -15.43 -29.93
N TYR A 285 0.67 -15.19 -28.75
CA TYR A 285 0.81 -16.11 -27.61
C TYR A 285 -0.42 -17.01 -27.51
N LYS A 286 -0.20 -18.31 -27.74
CA LYS A 286 -1.25 -19.35 -27.69
C LYS A 286 -1.72 -19.55 -26.25
N PHE A 287 -2.68 -18.72 -25.87
CA PHE A 287 -3.50 -18.95 -24.70
C PHE A 287 -4.15 -20.32 -24.76
N SER A 288 -3.86 -21.09 -23.73
CA SER A 288 -4.34 -22.45 -23.58
C SER A 288 -4.87 -22.56 -22.17
N GLU A 289 -6.20 -22.53 -22.04
CA GLU A 289 -6.88 -22.75 -20.76
C GLU A 289 -6.37 -24.02 -20.07
N SER A 290 -5.95 -25.03 -20.82
CA SER A 290 -5.33 -26.24 -20.27
C SER A 290 -3.95 -25.98 -19.67
N LYS A 291 -3.10 -25.12 -20.24
CA LYS A 291 -1.83 -24.73 -19.59
C LYS A 291 -2.07 -23.97 -18.29
N LYS A 292 -3.05 -23.07 -18.27
CA LYS A 292 -3.44 -22.33 -17.07
C LYS A 292 -4.01 -23.27 -16.00
N ALA A 293 -4.84 -24.23 -16.38
CA ALA A 293 -5.35 -25.26 -15.47
C ALA A 293 -4.21 -26.11 -14.90
N LEU A 294 -3.33 -26.65 -15.74
CA LEU A 294 -2.16 -27.43 -15.30
C LEU A 294 -1.24 -26.63 -14.37
N TYR A 295 -1.02 -25.36 -14.67
CA TYR A 295 -0.26 -24.46 -13.80
C TYR A 295 -0.97 -24.26 -12.47
N THR A 296 -2.28 -23.97 -12.49
CA THR A 296 -3.07 -23.79 -11.28
C THR A 296 -3.01 -25.04 -10.40
N ASP A 297 -3.11 -26.23 -10.99
CA ASP A 297 -2.98 -27.52 -10.30
C ASP A 297 -1.58 -27.68 -9.68
N GLU A 298 -0.51 -27.35 -10.42
CA GLU A 298 0.89 -27.42 -9.96
C GLU A 298 1.16 -26.58 -8.69
N TYR A 299 0.43 -25.47 -8.52
CA TYR A 299 0.63 -24.48 -7.46
C TYR A 299 -0.45 -24.49 -6.36
N GLY A 300 -1.33 -25.49 -6.34
CA GLY A 300 -2.31 -25.69 -5.27
C GLY A 300 -3.76 -25.41 -5.67
N ASN A 301 -4.12 -25.69 -6.92
CA ASN A 301 -5.48 -25.76 -7.45
C ASN A 301 -6.28 -24.45 -7.49
N ARG A 302 -5.75 -23.32 -6.99
CA ARG A 302 -6.39 -22.00 -7.14
C ARG A 302 -5.45 -20.83 -6.89
N GLU A 303 -5.74 -19.73 -7.58
CA GLU A 303 -5.16 -18.42 -7.29
C GLU A 303 -5.92 -17.75 -6.13
N PHE A 304 -5.16 -17.20 -5.19
CA PHE A 304 -5.67 -16.34 -4.14
C PHE A 304 -5.54 -14.89 -4.56
N ARG A 305 -6.58 -14.10 -4.28
CA ARG A 305 -6.61 -12.66 -4.48
C ARG A 305 -6.78 -11.97 -3.14
N TYR A 306 -5.99 -10.94 -2.88
CA TYR A 306 -6.05 -10.16 -1.65
C TYR A 306 -6.35 -8.69 -1.96
N THR A 307 -7.07 -8.03 -1.07
CA THR A 307 -7.45 -6.62 -1.22
C THR A 307 -7.22 -5.85 0.07
N LEU A 308 -6.80 -4.59 -0.04
CA LEU A 308 -6.57 -3.72 1.10
C LEU A 308 -7.87 -3.47 1.88
N ILE A 309 -7.85 -3.72 3.18
CA ILE A 309 -9.00 -3.51 4.06
C ILE A 309 -8.72 -2.63 5.28
N ASN A 310 -7.45 -2.49 5.66
CA ASN A 310 -7.06 -1.68 6.80
C ASN A 310 -5.57 -1.30 6.74
N ILE A 311 -5.13 -0.42 7.63
CA ILE A 311 -3.73 -0.02 7.85
C ILE A 311 -3.45 -0.17 9.36
N LYS A 312 -2.27 -0.70 9.72
CA LYS A 312 -1.87 -0.88 11.11
C LYS A 312 -1.88 0.44 11.89
N GLU A 313 -2.25 0.34 13.16
CA GLU A 313 -1.92 1.38 14.15
C GLU A 313 -0.45 1.22 14.55
N LYS A 314 0.15 2.33 15.01
CA LYS A 314 1.57 2.39 15.37
C LYS A 314 1.87 1.65 16.66
#